data_AF-A0A838JRI0-F1
#
_entry.id   AF-A0A838JRI0-F1
#
_cell.length_a   1.000
_cell.length_b   1.000
_cell.length_c   1.000
_cell.angle_alpha   90.00
_cell.angle_beta   90.00
_cell.angle_gamma   90.00
#
_symmetry.space_group_name_H-M   'P 1'
#
loop_
_entity.id
_entity.type
_entity.pdbx_description
1 polymer ?
#
loop_
_entity_poly.entity_id
_entity_poly.type
_entity_poly.pdbx_seq_one_letter_code
_entity_poly.pdbx_strand_id
1 'polypeptide(L)'
;MARKKITTYVDEDLLRSAKILAAKRNGKIYEVFEEVLTRYLKETATNGGEASLAEVLSGERSRREPGVHCGKAVELAEGDTLSEA
;
A
#
# COMPACT_ATOMS: atom_id res chain seq x y z
N MET A 1 -11.34 -14.65 -3.03
CA MET A 1 -10.85 -13.50 -3.84
C MET A 1 -9.34 -13.49 -3.83
N ALA A 2 -8.69 -13.04 -4.90
CA ALA A 2 -7.23 -12.92 -4.94
C ALA A 2 -6.78 -11.75 -4.06
N ARG A 3 -5.84 -12.00 -3.14
CA ARG A 3 -5.22 -10.95 -2.31
C ARG A 3 -4.04 -10.33 -3.06
N LYS A 4 -3.94 -9.00 -3.05
CA LYS A 4 -2.81 -8.27 -3.64
C LYS A 4 -1.92 -7.74 -2.53
N LYS A 5 -0.63 -8.01 -2.61
CA LYS A 5 0.36 -7.46 -1.68
C LYS A 5 0.54 -5.96 -1.94
N ILE A 6 0.51 -5.17 -0.88
CA ILE A 6 0.84 -3.75 -0.88
C ILE A 6 1.88 -3.49 0.21
N THR A 7 2.70 -2.46 0.01
CA THR A 7 3.62 -1.93 1.02
C THR A 7 3.25 -0.46 1.22
N THR A 8 3.03 -0.05 2.46
CA THR A 8 2.69 1.33 2.82
C THR A 8 3.34 1.69 4.15
N TYR A 9 3.41 2.99 4.43
CA TYR A 9 3.85 3.51 5.72
C TYR A 9 2.69 3.51 6.72
N VAL A 10 2.99 3.14 7.96
CA VAL A 10 2.05 3.11 9.08
C VAL A 10 2.81 3.59 10.32
N ASP A 11 2.12 4.29 11.20
CA ASP A 11 2.63 4.66 12.52
C ASP A 11 3.11 3.42 13.31
N GLU A 12 4.22 3.55 14.04
CA GLU A 12 4.87 2.41 14.72
C GLU A 12 3.99 1.86 15.84
N ASP A 13 3.40 2.73 16.66
CA ASP A 13 2.57 2.34 17.80
C ASP A 13 1.24 1.74 17.33
N LEU A 14 0.69 2.24 16.22
CA LEU A 14 -0.45 1.63 15.56
C LEU A 14 -0.12 0.23 15.05
N LEU A 15 1.03 0.06 14.38
CA LEU A 15 1.48 -1.24 13.90
C LEU A 15 1.70 -2.23 15.06
N ARG A 16 2.30 -1.76 16.16
CA ARG A 16 2.50 -2.55 17.38
C ARG A 16 1.17 -3.02 17.97
N SER A 17 0.20 -2.11 18.07
CA SER A 17 -1.14 -2.40 18.58
C SER A 17 -1.87 -3.43 17.70
N ALA A 18 -1.77 -3.28 16.37
CA ALA A 18 -2.35 -4.23 15.42
C ALA A 18 -1.73 -5.64 15.54
N LYS A 19 -0.41 -5.73 15.75
CA LYS A 19 0.29 -7.02 16.00
C LYS A 19 -0.23 -7.70 17.26
N ILE A 20 -0.37 -6.96 18.36
CA ILE A 20 -0.90 -7.48 19.63
C ILE A 20 -2.33 -8.00 19.43
N LEU A 21 -3.17 -7.24 18.72
CA LEU A 21 -4.55 -7.64 18.46
C LEU A 21 -4.64 -8.91 17.60
N ALA A 22 -3.82 -9.01 16.56
CA ALA A 22 -3.73 -10.21 15.72
C ALA A 22 -3.29 -11.44 16.55
N ALA A 23 -2.29 -11.27 17.42
CA ALA A 23 -1.83 -12.35 18.30
C ALA A 23 -2.94 -12.82 19.26
N LYS A 24 -3.68 -11.90 19.87
CA LYS A 24 -4.82 -12.23 20.75
C LYS A 24 -5.93 -13.00 20.04
N ARG A 25 -6.11 -12.77 18.73
CA ARG A 25 -7.13 -13.42 17.90
C ARG A 25 -6.62 -14.69 17.20
N ASN A 26 -5.37 -15.07 17.43
CA ASN A 26 -4.67 -16.15 16.70
C ASN A 26 -4.75 -15.98 15.16
N GLY A 27 -4.71 -14.73 14.70
CA GLY A 27 -4.91 -14.34 13.29
C GLY A 27 -3.69 -13.68 12.67
N LYS A 28 -3.86 -13.11 11.48
CA LYS A 28 -2.81 -12.39 10.77
C LYS A 28 -3.05 -10.87 10.85
N ILE A 29 -1.96 -10.10 10.85
CA ILE A 29 -2.03 -8.64 10.94
C ILE A 29 -2.83 -8.00 9.80
N TYR A 30 -2.75 -8.56 8.59
CA TYR A 30 -3.48 -8.05 7.44
C TYR A 30 -5.00 -8.20 7.60
N GLU A 31 -5.47 -9.19 8.38
CA GLU A 31 -6.91 -9.39 8.63
C GLU A 31 -7.45 -8.28 9.53
N VAL A 32 -6.65 -7.82 10.50
CA VAL A 32 -6.97 -6.66 11.33
C VAL A 32 -7.06 -5.39 10.48
N PHE A 33 -6.10 -5.18 9.57
CA PHE A 33 -6.13 -4.05 8.66
C PHE A 33 -7.32 -4.11 7.68
N GLU A 34 -7.59 -5.28 7.09
CA GLU A 34 -8.74 -5.49 6.20
C GLU A 34 -10.07 -5.19 6.92
N GLU A 35 -10.24 -5.66 8.17
CA GLU A 35 -11.45 -5.42 8.96
C GLU A 35 -11.66 -3.93 9.25
N VAL A 36 -10.63 -3.23 9.74
CA VAL A 36 -10.71 -1.81 10.08
C VAL A 36 -10.94 -0.95 8.84
N LEU A 37 -10.19 -1.21 7.75
CA LEU A 37 -10.34 -0.47 6.51
C LEU A 37 -11.73 -0.69 5.89
N THR A 38 -12.24 -1.91 5.94
CA THR A 38 -13.60 -2.22 5.46
C THR A 38 -14.66 -1.46 6.25
N ARG A 39 -14.52 -1.38 7.59
CA ARG A 39 -15.46 -0.64 8.44
C ARG A 39 -15.40 0.85 8.16
N TYR A 40 -14.20 1.43 8.12
CA TYR A 40 -14.00 2.83 7.82
C TYR A 40 -14.64 3.21 6.47
N LEU A 41 -14.39 2.42 5.43
CA LEU A 41 -14.96 2.66 4.10
C LEU A 41 -16.50 2.56 4.08
N LYS A 42 -17.09 1.63 4.85
CA LYS A 42 -18.55 1.53 5.00
C LYS A 42 -19.14 2.75 5.72
N GLU A 43 -18.52 3.17 6.82
CA GLU A 43 -18.94 4.33 7.59
C GLU A 43 -18.84 5.61 6.76
N THR A 44 -17.79 5.77 5.95
CA THR A 44 -17.68 6.92 5.03
C THR A 44 -18.74 6.89 3.94
N ALA A 45 -19.10 5.71 3.43
CA ALA A 45 -20.14 5.56 2.42
C ALA A 45 -21.55 5.84 2.97
N THR A 46 -21.79 5.62 4.27
CA THR A 46 -23.08 5.89 4.91
C THR A 46 -23.23 7.35 5.36
N ASN A 47 -22.13 8.05 5.63
CA ASN A 47 -22.14 9.39 6.21
C ASN A 47 -21.91 10.53 5.19
N GLY A 48 -21.40 10.22 3.99
CA GLY A 48 -21.18 11.20 2.92
C GLY A 48 -22.20 11.04 1.80
N GLY A 49 -23.05 12.04 1.60
CA GLY A 49 -23.88 12.13 0.39
C GLY A 49 -23.00 12.10 -0.87
N GLU A 50 -23.37 11.22 -1.80
CA GLU A 50 -23.04 11.26 -3.23
C GLU A 50 -21.56 11.43 -3.63
N ALA A 51 -20.73 10.48 -3.23
CA ALA A 51 -19.76 9.91 -4.17
C ALA A 51 -19.74 8.41 -3.91
N SER A 52 -20.37 7.65 -4.81
CA SER A 52 -20.41 6.20 -4.67
C SER A 52 -18.98 5.69 -4.53
N LEU A 53 -18.73 4.82 -3.55
CA LEU A 53 -17.43 4.17 -3.36
C LEU A 53 -16.94 3.51 -4.67
N ALA A 54 -17.88 3.09 -5.54
CA ALA A 54 -17.60 2.62 -6.89
C ALA A 54 -16.99 3.70 -7.80
N GLU A 55 -17.37 4.97 -7.67
CA GLU A 55 -16.85 6.10 -8.43
C GLU A 55 -15.42 6.47 -8.01
N VAL A 56 -15.14 6.47 -6.70
CA VAL A 56 -13.76 6.67 -6.18
C VAL A 56 -12.84 5.54 -6.64
N LEU A 57 -13.30 4.28 -6.58
CA LEU A 57 -12.52 3.12 -7.03
C LEU A 57 -12.43 3.01 -8.56
N SER A 58 -13.39 3.55 -9.32
CA SER A 58 -13.38 3.55 -10.79
C SER A 58 -12.65 4.75 -11.39
N GLY A 59 -12.51 5.86 -10.65
CA GLY A 59 -11.89 7.11 -11.10
C GLY A 59 -10.37 7.03 -11.31
N GLU A 60 -9.69 6.02 -10.77
CA GLU A 60 -8.23 5.90 -10.82
C GLU A 60 -7.68 5.30 -12.13
N ARG A 61 -8.53 5.14 -13.16
CA ARG A 61 -8.08 4.80 -14.54
C ARG A 61 -7.94 5.99 -15.49
N SER A 62 -8.30 7.21 -15.09
CA SER A 62 -8.28 8.36 -16.00
C SER A 62 -7.62 9.62 -15.42
N ARG A 63 -6.43 9.48 -14.85
CA ARG A 63 -5.45 10.58 -14.89
C ARG A 63 -4.22 10.14 -15.68
N ARG A 64 -4.36 10.18 -17.01
CA ARG A 64 -3.22 10.53 -17.86
C ARG A 64 -3.01 12.02 -17.71
N GLU A 65 -1.81 12.42 -17.33
CA GLU A 65 -1.16 13.69 -17.64
C GLU A 65 0.36 13.45 -17.46
N PRO A 66 1.24 14.21 -18.13
CA PRO A 66 2.27 13.67 -19.01
C PRO A 66 3.69 13.96 -18.50
N GLY A 67 4.65 13.20 -19.04
CA GLY A 67 6.05 13.63 -19.15
C GLY A 67 6.84 13.75 -17.85
N VAL A 68 7.49 12.66 -17.44
CA VAL A 68 8.76 12.78 -16.72
C VAL A 68 9.80 12.06 -17.56
N HIS A 69 10.67 12.84 -18.20
CA HIS A 69 11.89 12.34 -18.82
C HIS A 69 12.72 11.64 -17.75
N CYS A 70 12.72 10.30 -17.75
CA CYS A 70 13.74 9.54 -17.05
C CYS A 70 15.06 9.79 -17.80
N GLY A 71 15.89 10.65 -17.22
CA GLY A 71 17.25 10.89 -17.69
C GLY A 71 18.03 9.59 -17.86
N LYS A 72 18.89 9.59 -18.88
CA LYS A 72 19.84 8.54 -19.27
C LYS A 72 20.25 7.62 -18.12
N ALA A 73 20.06 6.32 -18.31
CA ALA A 73 20.77 5.31 -17.55
C ALA A 73 22.28 5.58 -17.70
N VAL A 74 22.94 5.90 -16.60
CA VAL A 74 24.40 5.84 -16.52
C VAL A 74 24.72 4.35 -16.40
N GLU A 75 25.28 3.76 -17.45
CA GLU A 75 25.88 2.44 -17.35
C GLU A 75 27.07 2.54 -16.40
N LEU A 76 26.95 1.88 -15.24
CA LEU A 76 28.08 1.67 -14.35
C LEU A 76 28.89 0.51 -14.96
N ALA A 77 30.17 0.77 -15.27
CA ALA A 77 31.09 -0.24 -15.75
C ALA A 77 31.30 -1.29 -14.66
N GLU A 78 30.87 -2.53 -14.93
CA GLU A 78 31.25 -3.69 -14.13
C GLU A 78 32.71 -4.03 -14.41
N GLY A 79 33.56 -3.99 -13.38
CA GLY A 79 34.91 -4.53 -13.50
C GLY A 79 35.95 -3.98 -12.54
N ASP A 80 35.75 -4.11 -11.22
CA ASP A 80 36.87 -4.09 -10.28
C ASP A 80 37.05 -5.49 -9.68
N THR A 81 37.99 -6.25 -10.22
CA THR A 81 38.53 -7.44 -9.58
C THR A 81 39.46 -7.02 -8.45
N LEU A 82 39.09 -7.33 -7.21
CA LEU A 82 40.05 -7.39 -6.12
C LEU A 82 40.95 -8.60 -6.34
N SER A 83 42.24 -8.37 -6.56
CA SER A 83 43.27 -9.41 -6.43
C SER A 83 44.34 -8.91 -5.46
N GLU A 84 44.27 -9.42 -4.23
CA GLU A 84 45.41 -9.47 -3.30
C GLU A 84 46.35 -10.60 -3.76
N ALA A 85 47.64 -10.28 -3.92
CA ALA A 85 48.80 -11.13 -3.61
C ALA A 85 50.09 -10.32 -3.82
#